data_AF-A0A510TKB7-F1
#
_entry.id   AF-A0A510TKB7-F1
#
_cell.length_a   1.000
_cell.length_b   1.000
_cell.length_c   1.000
_cell.angle_alpha   90.00
_cell.angle_beta   90.00
_cell.angle_gamma   90.00
#
_symmetry.space_group_name_H-M   'P 1'
#
loop_
_entity.id
_entity.type
_entity.pdbx_description
1 polymer ?
#
loop_
_entity_poly.entity_id
_entity_poly.type
_entity_poly.pdbx_seq_one_letter_code
_entity_poly.pdbx_strand_id
1 'polypeptide(L)'
;MPRRQIGFWYRFAAVLCKPPLVVLIKRDWRGMEHIPAEGGFITAVNHNSHVDPFAYAHYQYNTGRVPRFLAKSGLFKKGLVGAAMRGTGQIPVYRESTDALSAFRAAIDAVERGECVAFYPEGTLTRDPDGWPMTAKTGAARVALQTKCPVIPVAQWGCNELLPPYAKKPHLLPRKTHHVLAGPPVDLSRFYDREMTADVLKEATEVIMAAVTRLLEEIRGEKAPETPYDPRRERVEQRRRTAEQAARQAAAAETAVAQTQAAGAGRDVSRTGTEEESGK
;
A
#
# COMPACT_ATOMS: atom_id res chain seq x y z
N MET A 1 6.10 -6.99 33.49
CA MET A 1 4.95 -7.09 32.57
C MET A 1 4.87 -8.51 32.04
N PRO A 2 3.78 -9.26 32.26
CA PRO A 2 3.68 -10.60 31.73
C PRO A 2 3.50 -10.49 30.22
N ARG A 3 4.59 -10.74 29.47
CA ARG A 3 4.51 -10.98 28.03
C ARG A 3 3.47 -12.07 27.82
N ARG A 4 2.35 -11.77 27.14
CA ARG A 4 1.50 -12.85 26.59
C ARG A 4 2.45 -13.86 25.94
N GLN A 5 2.32 -15.15 26.25
CA GLN A 5 3.26 -16.17 25.81
C GLN A 5 3.42 -16.07 24.29
N ILE A 6 4.53 -15.48 23.85
CA ILE A 6 4.87 -15.38 22.44
C ILE A 6 5.09 -16.82 21.99
N GLY A 7 4.14 -17.31 21.20
CA GLY A 7 4.11 -18.70 20.75
C GLY A 7 5.40 -19.10 20.02
N PHE A 8 5.69 -20.39 20.02
CA PHE A 8 6.87 -20.98 19.37
C PHE A 8 7.13 -20.41 17.98
N TRP A 9 6.09 -20.31 17.14
CA TRP A 9 6.21 -19.83 15.77
C TRP A 9 6.65 -18.37 15.65
N TYR A 10 6.25 -17.49 16.57
CA TYR A 10 6.76 -16.11 16.59
C TYR A 10 8.21 -16.04 17.04
N ARG A 11 8.61 -16.86 18.03
CA ARG A 11 10.01 -16.94 18.45
C ARG A 11 10.88 -17.48 17.32
N PHE A 12 10.42 -18.50 16.62
CA PHE A 12 11.09 -19.05 15.44
C PHE A 12 11.22 -18.00 14.33
N ALA A 13 10.12 -17.32 13.97
CA ALA A 13 10.15 -16.24 12.99
C ALA A 13 11.08 -15.10 13.42
N ALA A 14 11.09 -14.72 14.69
CA ALA A 14 12.00 -13.70 15.22
C ALA A 14 13.47 -14.13 15.11
N VAL A 15 13.81 -15.37 15.45
CA VAL A 15 15.20 -15.90 15.31
C VAL A 15 15.65 -15.90 13.86
N LEU A 16 14.75 -16.19 12.91
CA LEU A 16 15.07 -16.20 11.49
C LEU A 16 15.17 -14.79 10.88
N CYS A 17 14.21 -13.91 11.17
CA CYS A 17 14.09 -12.60 10.52
C CYS A 17 14.89 -11.49 11.22
N LYS A 18 15.07 -11.55 12.55
CA LYS A 18 15.70 -10.45 13.30
C LYS A 18 17.19 -10.27 13.00
N PRO A 19 18.04 -11.33 12.92
CA PRO A 19 19.46 -11.15 12.65
C PRO A 19 19.77 -10.37 11.36
N PRO A 20 19.20 -10.70 10.18
CA PRO A 20 19.49 -9.92 8.97
C PRO A 20 18.98 -8.48 9.09
N LEU A 21 17.83 -8.23 9.71
CA LEU A 21 17.32 -6.87 9.92
C LEU A 21 18.24 -6.06 10.86
N VAL A 22 18.73 -6.67 11.93
CA VAL A 22 19.66 -6.02 12.89
C VAL A 22 21.03 -5.75 12.27
N VAL A 23 21.48 -6.57 11.32
CA VAL A 23 22.75 -6.34 10.61
C VAL A 23 22.58 -5.29 9.50
N LEU A 24 21.53 -5.40 8.70
CA LEU A 24 21.33 -4.60 7.49
C LEU A 24 20.68 -3.24 7.74
N ILE A 25 20.00 -3.04 8.88
CA ILE A 25 19.16 -1.85 9.09
C ILE A 25 19.38 -1.27 10.49
N LYS A 26 19.77 0.01 10.55
CA LYS A 26 19.83 0.77 11.81
C LYS A 26 18.41 1.05 12.30
N ARG A 27 18.23 1.35 13.58
CA ARG A 27 16.89 1.46 14.19
C ARG A 27 16.79 2.79 14.89
N ASP A 28 15.76 3.55 14.55
CA ASP A 28 15.36 4.76 15.26
C ASP A 28 13.86 4.61 15.52
N TRP A 29 13.54 4.15 16.73
CA TRP A 29 12.20 3.71 17.10
C TRP A 29 11.70 4.53 18.27
N ARG A 30 10.53 5.14 18.09
CA ARG A 30 9.94 6.10 19.02
C ARG A 30 8.43 5.80 19.18
N GLY A 31 7.85 6.22 20.31
CA GLY A 31 6.41 6.07 20.56
C GLY A 31 5.96 4.69 21.03
N MET A 32 6.88 3.83 21.50
CA MET A 32 6.53 2.50 22.01
C MET A 32 5.61 2.56 23.24
N GLU A 33 5.65 3.65 23.99
CA GLU A 33 4.78 3.98 25.11
C GLU A 33 3.29 4.09 24.74
N HIS A 34 2.98 4.33 23.46
CA HIS A 34 1.59 4.37 22.98
C HIS A 34 1.02 2.98 22.66
N ILE A 35 1.84 1.93 22.69
CA ILE A 35 1.41 0.57 22.41
C ILE A 35 0.72 -0.02 23.65
N PRO A 36 -0.58 -0.41 23.55
CA PRO A 36 -1.27 -1.01 24.69
C PRO A 36 -0.59 -2.30 25.17
N ALA A 37 -0.28 -2.36 26.46
CA ALA A 37 0.30 -3.54 27.08
C ALA A 37 -0.70 -4.71 27.12
N GLU A 38 -1.99 -4.39 27.27
CA GLU A 38 -3.11 -5.31 27.39
C GLU A 38 -4.26 -4.91 26.47
N GLY A 39 -5.24 -5.80 26.30
CA GLY A 39 -6.34 -5.59 25.37
C GLY A 39 -5.95 -5.73 23.90
N GLY A 40 -6.96 -5.64 23.04
CA GLY A 40 -6.81 -5.70 21.59
C GLY A 40 -6.72 -4.31 21.02
N PHE A 41 -5.95 -4.16 19.95
CA PHE A 41 -5.79 -2.87 19.30
C PHE A 41 -5.42 -3.06 17.83
N ILE A 42 -5.61 -1.99 17.07
CA ILE A 42 -5.21 -1.90 15.68
C ILE A 42 -3.98 -1.02 15.59
N THR A 43 -3.05 -1.38 14.71
CA THR A 43 -2.01 -0.46 14.23
C THR A 43 -2.27 -0.13 12.77
N ALA A 44 -2.33 1.16 12.46
CA ALA A 44 -2.46 1.67 11.10
C ALA A 44 -1.10 2.18 10.65
N VAL A 45 -0.47 1.48 9.71
CA VAL A 45 0.91 1.73 9.29
C VAL A 45 0.94 2.12 7.80
N ASN A 46 1.75 3.12 7.42
CA ASN A 46 2.00 3.40 5.99
C ASN A 46 2.87 2.31 5.36
N HIS A 47 2.77 2.12 4.04
CA HIS A 47 3.47 1.05 3.32
C HIS A 47 4.28 1.58 2.12
N ASN A 48 5.60 1.58 2.23
CA ASN A 48 6.52 2.06 1.19
C ASN A 48 7.62 1.07 0.77
N SER A 49 7.68 -0.13 1.35
CA SER A 49 8.61 -1.17 0.93
C SER A 49 8.09 -2.58 1.18
N HIS A 50 8.52 -3.56 0.39
CA HIS A 50 8.26 -4.97 0.66
C HIS A 50 8.94 -5.47 1.95
N VAL A 51 9.92 -4.73 2.47
CA VAL A 51 10.62 -5.03 3.74
C VAL A 51 9.79 -4.62 4.96
N ASP A 52 8.83 -3.71 4.78
CA ASP A 52 8.02 -3.12 5.85
C ASP A 52 7.40 -4.13 6.80
N PRO A 53 6.70 -5.20 6.36
CA PRO A 53 6.07 -6.13 7.30
C PRO A 53 7.08 -6.80 8.23
N PHE A 54 8.30 -7.05 7.77
CA PHE A 54 9.36 -7.64 8.58
C PHE A 54 9.99 -6.61 9.52
N ALA A 55 10.27 -5.41 9.03
CA ALA A 55 10.86 -4.34 9.82
C ALA A 55 9.90 -3.83 10.91
N TYR A 56 8.62 -3.67 10.57
CA TYR A 56 7.55 -3.34 11.51
C TYR A 56 7.29 -4.48 12.51
N ALA A 57 7.26 -5.74 12.06
CA ALA A 57 7.12 -6.87 12.99
C ALA A 57 8.24 -6.91 14.03
N HIS A 58 9.46 -6.52 13.64
CA HIS A 58 10.58 -6.41 14.57
C HIS A 58 10.39 -5.27 15.57
N TYR A 59 9.93 -4.09 15.12
CA TYR A 59 9.54 -3.00 16.02
C TYR A 59 8.46 -3.46 17.02
N GLN A 60 7.36 -4.01 16.52
CA GLN A 60 6.24 -4.46 17.34
C GLN A 60 6.66 -5.55 18.31
N TYR A 61 7.43 -6.57 17.88
CA TYR A 61 7.93 -7.62 18.76
C TYR A 61 8.70 -7.05 19.97
N ASN A 62 9.45 -5.97 19.78
CA ASN A 62 10.21 -5.32 20.84
C ASN A 62 9.33 -4.55 21.84
N THR A 63 8.09 -4.21 21.49
CA THR A 63 7.08 -3.65 22.42
C THR A 63 6.51 -4.70 23.39
N GLY A 64 6.81 -5.99 23.17
CA GLY A 64 6.22 -7.11 23.91
C GLY A 64 4.88 -7.59 23.36
N ARG A 65 4.37 -6.96 22.30
CA ARG A 65 3.19 -7.37 21.54
C ARG A 65 3.61 -7.93 20.19
N VAL A 66 2.76 -8.70 19.52
CA VAL A 66 3.08 -9.30 18.20
C VAL A 66 1.96 -9.00 17.19
N PRO A 67 2.29 -8.62 15.94
CA PRO A 67 1.27 -8.21 14.98
C PRO A 67 0.66 -9.40 14.24
N ARG A 68 -0.66 -9.33 14.01
CA ARG A 68 -1.39 -10.11 13.01
C ARG A 68 -1.56 -9.26 11.76
N PHE A 69 -0.87 -9.61 10.69
CA PHE A 69 -1.04 -8.99 9.39
C PHE A 69 -2.14 -9.70 8.59
N LEU A 70 -2.78 -8.91 7.74
CA LEU A 70 -3.66 -9.40 6.69
C LEU A 70 -2.79 -9.79 5.47
N ALA A 71 -2.64 -11.09 5.22
CA ALA A 71 -1.72 -11.64 4.24
C ALA A 71 -2.44 -12.45 3.14
N LYS A 72 -1.94 -12.42 1.90
CA LYS A 72 -2.56 -13.13 0.77
C LYS A 72 -2.75 -14.61 1.11
N SER A 73 -3.96 -15.14 0.96
CA SER A 73 -4.32 -16.53 1.33
C SER A 73 -3.44 -17.59 0.64
N GLY A 74 -2.88 -17.28 -0.54
CA GLY A 74 -1.89 -18.13 -1.21
C GLY A 74 -0.66 -18.46 -0.35
N LEU A 75 -0.23 -17.55 0.54
CA LEU A 75 0.91 -17.74 1.45
C LEU A 75 0.63 -18.81 2.52
N PHE A 76 -0.64 -19.16 2.74
CA PHE A 76 -1.04 -20.14 3.74
C PHE A 76 -1.04 -21.57 3.20
N LYS A 77 -0.94 -21.81 1.89
CA LYS A 77 -1.31 -23.11 1.31
C LYS A 77 -0.38 -24.27 1.69
N LYS A 78 0.94 -24.16 1.51
CA LYS A 78 1.88 -25.29 1.71
C LYS A 78 3.26 -24.85 2.22
N GLY A 79 4.00 -25.78 2.80
CA GLY A 79 5.40 -25.60 3.22
C GLY A 79 5.59 -24.84 4.54
N LEU A 80 6.85 -24.60 4.89
CA LEU A 80 7.25 -23.92 6.13
C LEU A 80 6.64 -22.52 6.24
N VAL A 81 6.53 -21.79 5.12
CA VAL A 81 5.89 -20.47 5.08
C VAL A 81 4.43 -20.54 5.50
N GLY A 82 3.66 -21.49 4.94
CA GLY A 82 2.25 -21.66 5.31
C GLY A 82 2.07 -22.09 6.78
N ALA A 83 2.94 -22.96 7.28
CA ALA A 83 2.95 -23.35 8.69
C ALA A 83 3.28 -22.15 9.60
N ALA A 84 4.26 -21.33 9.23
CA ALA A 84 4.61 -20.12 9.96
C ALA A 84 3.48 -19.09 9.95
N MET A 85 2.81 -18.86 8.81
CA MET A 85 1.67 -17.94 8.72
C MET A 85 0.51 -18.35 9.65
N ARG A 86 0.15 -19.64 9.65
CA ARG A 86 -0.87 -20.17 10.58
C ARG A 86 -0.42 -20.13 12.03
N GLY A 87 0.82 -20.55 12.29
CA GLY A 87 1.38 -20.62 13.64
C GLY A 87 1.60 -19.25 14.28
N THR A 88 1.85 -18.23 13.47
CA THR A 88 1.89 -16.81 13.88
C THR A 88 0.53 -16.13 13.75
N GLY A 89 -0.57 -16.88 13.59
CA GLY A 89 -1.95 -16.38 13.60
C GLY A 89 -2.26 -15.26 12.61
N GLN A 90 -1.56 -15.22 11.48
CA GLN A 90 -1.78 -14.20 10.44
C GLN A 90 -3.18 -14.40 9.82
N ILE A 91 -3.80 -13.31 9.36
CA ILE A 91 -5.17 -13.31 8.86
C ILE A 91 -5.14 -13.47 7.33
N PRO A 92 -5.70 -14.54 6.75
CA PRO A 92 -5.71 -14.73 5.31
C PRO A 92 -6.69 -13.76 4.63
N VAL A 93 -6.25 -13.13 3.54
CA VAL A 93 -7.11 -12.33 2.66
C VAL A 93 -7.19 -12.93 1.26
N TYR A 94 -8.41 -13.02 0.75
CA TYR A 94 -8.72 -13.46 -0.61
C TYR A 94 -8.92 -12.22 -1.48
N ARG A 95 -8.08 -12.05 -2.50
CA ARG A 95 -8.27 -10.96 -3.47
C ARG A 95 -9.45 -11.31 -4.38
N GLU A 96 -10.29 -10.32 -4.66
CA GLU A 96 -11.37 -10.40 -5.66
C GLU A 96 -12.49 -11.42 -5.39
N SER A 97 -12.77 -11.71 -4.12
CA SER A 97 -13.97 -12.46 -3.72
C SER A 97 -14.88 -11.64 -2.80
N THR A 98 -16.14 -12.06 -2.72
CA THR A 98 -17.14 -11.68 -1.71
C THR A 98 -16.69 -11.90 -0.26
N ASP A 99 -15.51 -12.50 -0.06
CA ASP A 99 -14.99 -12.93 1.24
C ASP A 99 -14.12 -11.87 1.93
N ALA A 100 -14.14 -10.61 1.47
CA ALA A 100 -13.57 -9.49 2.23
C ALA A 100 -14.17 -9.39 3.65
N LEU A 101 -15.43 -9.84 3.80
CA LEU A 101 -16.11 -9.93 5.09
C LEU A 101 -15.46 -10.94 6.05
N SER A 102 -14.89 -12.06 5.57
CA SER A 102 -14.25 -13.04 6.46
C SER A 102 -12.97 -12.50 7.08
N ALA A 103 -12.18 -11.75 6.31
CA ALA A 103 -10.99 -11.08 6.82
C ALA A 103 -11.32 -10.02 7.89
N PHE A 104 -12.43 -9.29 7.73
CA PHE A 104 -12.88 -8.34 8.75
C PHE A 104 -13.36 -9.03 10.03
N ARG A 105 -14.13 -10.11 9.91
CA ARG A 105 -14.56 -10.92 11.07
C ARG A 105 -13.35 -11.47 11.82
N ALA A 106 -12.39 -12.07 11.11
CA ALA A 106 -11.17 -12.58 11.74
C ALA A 106 -10.33 -11.48 12.43
N ALA A 107 -10.33 -10.26 11.88
CA ALA A 107 -9.68 -9.11 12.52
C ALA A 107 -10.42 -8.65 13.79
N ILE A 108 -11.76 -8.59 13.74
CA ILE A 108 -12.61 -8.31 14.91
C ILE A 108 -12.34 -9.35 16.01
N ASP A 109 -12.44 -10.64 15.68
CA ASP A 109 -12.22 -11.72 16.65
C ASP A 109 -10.81 -11.65 17.27
N ALA A 110 -9.79 -11.30 16.46
CA ALA A 110 -8.42 -11.17 16.96
C ALA A 110 -8.27 -9.99 17.94
N VAL A 111 -8.87 -8.84 17.62
CA VAL A 111 -8.91 -7.69 18.52
C VAL A 111 -9.66 -8.06 19.80
N GLU A 112 -10.83 -8.69 19.73
CA GLU A 112 -11.62 -9.09 20.91
C GLU A 112 -10.89 -10.11 21.79
N ARG A 113 -10.05 -10.98 21.20
CA ARG A 113 -9.14 -11.87 21.95
C ARG A 113 -7.95 -11.15 22.60
N GLY A 114 -7.85 -9.84 22.46
CA GLY A 114 -6.78 -9.03 23.02
C GLY A 114 -5.50 -9.07 22.21
N GLU A 115 -5.58 -9.21 20.88
CA GLU A 115 -4.42 -9.28 19.97
C GLU A 115 -4.19 -7.95 19.22
N CYS A 116 -2.98 -7.77 18.69
CA CYS A 116 -2.62 -6.63 17.86
C CYS A 116 -2.86 -6.97 16.39
N VAL A 117 -3.76 -6.26 15.70
CA VAL A 117 -3.96 -6.41 14.26
C VAL A 117 -3.32 -5.25 13.52
N ALA A 118 -2.39 -5.56 12.62
CA ALA A 118 -1.65 -4.57 11.85
C ALA A 118 -2.25 -4.41 10.45
N PHE A 119 -2.71 -3.21 10.17
CA PHE A 119 -3.23 -2.80 8.88
C PHE A 119 -2.22 -1.92 8.15
N TYR A 120 -2.06 -2.19 6.86
CA TYR A 120 -1.54 -1.25 5.88
C TYR A 120 -2.75 -0.68 5.12
N PRO A 121 -3.33 0.46 5.55
CA PRO A 121 -4.65 0.89 5.07
C PRO A 121 -4.68 1.20 3.56
N GLU A 122 -3.54 1.62 3.01
CA GLU A 122 -3.30 1.82 1.58
C GLU A 122 -3.60 0.55 0.75
N GLY A 123 -3.44 -0.64 1.35
CA GLY A 123 -3.77 -1.95 0.76
C GLY A 123 -2.79 -2.44 -0.31
N THR A 124 -1.74 -1.67 -0.60
CA THR A 124 -0.58 -1.97 -1.45
C THR A 124 0.56 -1.05 -0.97
N LEU A 125 1.78 -1.27 -1.49
CA LEU A 125 2.83 -0.25 -1.41
C LEU A 125 2.30 1.04 -2.05
N THR A 126 2.65 2.18 -1.45
CA THR A 126 2.34 3.50 -1.99
C THR A 126 2.84 3.61 -3.43
N ARG A 127 2.05 4.33 -4.22
CA ARG A 127 2.36 4.69 -5.61
C ARG A 127 2.62 6.18 -5.76
N ASP A 128 2.55 6.91 -4.65
CA ASP A 128 2.96 8.29 -4.60
C ASP A 128 4.45 8.38 -4.97
N PRO A 129 4.82 9.25 -5.94
CA PRO A 129 6.20 9.34 -6.42
C PRO A 129 7.18 9.79 -5.32
N ASP A 130 6.69 10.54 -4.34
CA ASP A 130 7.46 11.06 -3.21
C ASP A 130 7.33 10.16 -1.96
N GLY A 131 6.68 9.00 -2.10
CA GLY A 131 6.54 7.99 -1.05
C GLY A 131 5.61 8.39 0.09
N TRP A 132 4.73 9.37 -0.10
CA TRP A 132 3.71 9.73 0.90
C TRP A 132 2.58 8.68 0.99
N PRO A 133 1.88 8.60 2.13
CA PRO A 133 0.75 7.71 2.28
C PRO A 133 -0.37 8.13 1.33
N MET A 134 -0.88 7.17 0.57
CA MET A 134 -1.95 7.42 -0.41
C MET A 134 -3.35 7.24 0.21
N THR A 135 -4.39 7.47 -0.60
CA THR A 135 -5.78 7.14 -0.21
C THR A 135 -5.92 5.70 0.29
N ALA A 136 -6.65 5.52 1.39
CA ALA A 136 -6.74 4.24 2.09
C ALA A 136 -8.09 3.53 1.89
N LYS A 137 -8.08 2.23 2.18
CA LYS A 137 -9.28 1.40 2.32
C LYS A 137 -9.85 1.53 3.74
N THR A 138 -11.15 1.35 3.86
CA THR A 138 -11.90 1.54 5.11
C THR A 138 -11.83 0.39 6.11
N GLY A 139 -10.94 -0.59 5.88
CA GLY A 139 -10.89 -1.82 6.66
C GLY A 139 -10.52 -1.60 8.13
N ALA A 140 -9.49 -0.78 8.39
CA ALA A 140 -9.07 -0.46 9.76
C ALA A 140 -10.17 0.30 10.52
N ALA A 141 -10.77 1.31 9.88
CA ALA A 141 -11.88 2.07 10.46
C ALA A 141 -13.08 1.16 10.79
N ARG A 142 -13.44 0.24 9.89
CA ARG A 142 -14.55 -0.70 10.11
C ARG A 142 -14.34 -1.57 11.35
N VAL A 143 -13.14 -2.14 11.53
CA VAL A 143 -12.84 -2.96 12.72
C VAL A 143 -12.82 -2.09 13.97
N ALA A 144 -12.23 -0.89 13.89
CA ALA A 144 -12.15 0.04 15.01
C ALA A 144 -13.53 0.51 15.50
N LEU A 145 -14.43 0.90 14.60
CA LEU A 145 -15.77 1.36 14.98
C LEU A 145 -16.64 0.21 15.52
N GLN A 146 -16.50 -1.00 14.96
CA GLN A 146 -17.23 -2.18 15.42
C GLN A 146 -16.82 -2.63 16.83
N THR A 147 -15.51 -2.57 17.14
CA THR A 147 -14.95 -3.10 18.40
C THR A 147 -14.70 -2.01 19.45
N LYS A 148 -14.74 -0.75 19.04
CA LYS A 148 -14.29 0.41 19.83
C LYS A 148 -12.87 0.25 20.38
N CYS A 149 -12.02 -0.56 19.72
CA CYS A 149 -10.64 -0.76 20.15
C CYS A 149 -9.74 0.45 19.80
N PRO A 150 -8.61 0.63 20.51
CA PRO A 150 -7.64 1.67 20.17
C PRO A 150 -7.06 1.48 18.77
N VAL A 151 -6.94 2.56 18.01
CA VAL A 151 -6.19 2.60 16.75
C VAL A 151 -4.92 3.39 16.96
N ILE A 152 -3.77 2.72 16.92
CA ILE A 152 -2.46 3.34 17.05
C ILE A 152 -1.96 3.72 15.64
N PRO A 153 -1.79 5.02 15.33
CA PRO A 153 -1.19 5.44 14.08
C PRO A 153 0.33 5.20 14.16
N VAL A 154 0.91 4.64 13.10
CA VAL A 154 2.35 4.41 13.02
C VAL A 154 2.86 4.87 11.66
N ALA A 155 3.87 5.73 11.68
CA ALA A 155 4.65 6.05 10.50
C ALA A 155 5.97 5.29 10.49
N GLN A 156 6.40 4.88 9.30
CA GLN A 156 7.70 4.27 9.06
C GLN A 156 8.37 4.78 7.79
N TRP A 157 9.71 4.85 7.84
CA TRP A 157 10.56 5.30 6.74
C TRP A 157 11.91 4.57 6.73
N GLY A 158 12.57 4.59 5.57
CA GLY A 158 13.94 4.10 5.36
C GLY A 158 14.02 2.63 4.90
N CYS A 159 12.96 1.85 5.05
CA CYS A 159 12.85 0.56 4.36
C CYS A 159 12.74 0.73 2.84
N ASN A 160 12.08 1.79 2.38
CA ASN A 160 12.06 2.23 0.98
C ASN A 160 13.47 2.60 0.45
N GLU A 161 14.38 3.08 1.30
CA GLU A 161 15.75 3.37 0.86
C GLU A 161 16.58 2.10 0.68
N LEU A 162 16.28 1.05 1.45
CA LEU A 162 16.90 -0.26 1.34
C LEU A 162 16.36 -1.03 0.13
N LEU A 163 15.03 -1.09 -0.02
CA LEU A 163 14.38 -1.72 -1.15
C LEU A 163 13.22 -0.83 -1.59
N PRO A 164 13.46 0.06 -2.57
CA PRO A 164 12.43 0.96 -3.07
C PRO A 164 11.20 0.19 -3.58
N PRO A 165 10.01 0.83 -3.58
CA PRO A 165 8.84 0.28 -4.24
C PRO A 165 9.20 -0.20 -5.65
N TYR A 166 8.82 -1.44 -5.98
CA TYR A 166 9.01 -2.02 -7.31
C TYR A 166 10.46 -2.24 -7.77
N ALA A 167 11.45 -1.98 -6.92
CA ALA A 167 12.84 -2.33 -7.20
C ALA A 167 13.08 -3.84 -7.12
N LYS A 168 13.96 -4.37 -7.99
CA LYS A 168 14.32 -5.79 -8.01
C LYS A 168 15.51 -6.13 -7.11
N LYS A 169 16.33 -5.15 -6.74
CA LYS A 169 17.57 -5.34 -5.97
C LYS A 169 17.62 -4.38 -4.77
N PRO A 170 18.07 -4.83 -3.59
CA PRO A 170 18.23 -3.97 -2.43
C PRO A 170 19.54 -3.16 -2.49
N HIS A 171 19.52 -1.96 -1.93
CA HIS A 171 20.67 -1.09 -1.70
C HIS A 171 21.22 -1.30 -0.29
N LEU A 172 22.11 -2.28 -0.13
CA LEU A 172 22.62 -2.69 1.17
C LEU A 172 23.61 -1.69 1.80
N LEU A 173 24.27 -0.88 0.96
CA LEU A 173 25.29 0.09 1.38
C LEU A 173 24.97 1.49 0.82
N PRO A 174 25.15 2.58 1.60
CA PRO A 174 25.41 2.56 3.04
C PRO A 174 24.19 2.01 3.80
N ARG A 175 24.43 1.47 4.99
CA ARG A 175 23.41 0.88 5.84
C ARG A 175 22.31 1.92 6.17
N LYS A 176 21.06 1.58 5.82
CA LYS A 176 19.88 2.45 6.01
C LYS A 176 19.35 2.40 7.44
N THR A 177 18.56 3.40 7.82
CA THR A 177 17.90 3.46 9.13
C THR A 177 16.40 3.24 8.95
N HIS A 178 15.83 2.28 9.67
CA HIS A 178 14.39 2.12 9.78
C HIS A 178 13.89 3.03 10.90
N HIS A 179 13.27 4.13 10.49
CA HIS A 179 12.59 5.06 11.38
C HIS A 179 11.17 4.56 11.62
N VAL A 180 10.76 4.49 12.87
CA VAL A 180 9.38 4.18 13.26
C VAL A 180 8.95 5.16 14.33
N LEU A 181 7.80 5.79 14.12
CA LEU A 181 7.13 6.63 15.11
C LEU A 181 5.69 6.17 15.25
N ALA A 182 5.36 5.61 16.42
CA ALA A 182 3.98 5.39 16.82
C ALA A 182 3.45 6.64 17.55
N GLY A 183 2.20 7.01 17.29
CA GLY A 183 1.54 8.13 17.97
C GLY A 183 0.50 7.65 19.00
N PRO A 184 -0.11 8.59 19.75
CA PRO A 184 -1.21 8.25 20.65
C PRO A 184 -2.42 7.68 19.88
N PRO A 185 -3.31 6.92 20.54
CA PRO A 185 -4.52 6.41 19.92
C PRO A 185 -5.31 7.51 19.20
N VAL A 186 -5.74 7.23 17.97
CA VAL A 186 -6.58 8.14 17.19
C VAL A 186 -7.94 8.25 17.87
N ASP A 187 -8.38 9.47 18.16
CA ASP A 187 -9.72 9.73 18.67
C ASP A 187 -10.77 9.51 17.58
N LEU A 188 -11.56 8.45 17.74
CA LEU A 188 -12.67 8.09 16.87
C LEU A 188 -14.03 8.20 17.59
N SER A 189 -14.07 8.81 18.78
CA SER A 189 -15.26 8.91 19.64
C SER A 189 -16.48 9.45 18.90
N ARG A 190 -16.28 10.49 18.08
CA ARG A 190 -17.32 11.13 17.25
C ARG A 190 -18.00 10.22 16.22
N PHE A 191 -17.47 9.01 15.99
CA PHE A 191 -18.00 8.05 15.02
C PHE A 191 -18.69 6.84 15.66
N TYR A 192 -18.54 6.60 16.97
CA TYR A 192 -18.94 5.34 17.60
C TYR A 192 -20.45 5.07 17.62
N ASP A 193 -21.26 6.12 17.66
CA ASP A 193 -22.73 6.00 17.73
C ASP A 193 -23.41 6.44 16.44
N ARG A 194 -22.63 6.65 15.36
CA ARG A 194 -23.13 6.91 14.01
C ARG A 194 -23.39 5.58 13.31
N GLU A 195 -24.40 5.54 12.46
CA GLU A 195 -24.60 4.41 11.55
C GLU A 195 -23.35 4.22 10.68
N MET A 196 -22.87 2.99 10.54
CA MET A 196 -21.63 2.67 9.81
C MET A 196 -21.84 2.68 8.29
N THR A 197 -22.16 3.86 7.75
CA THR A 197 -22.28 4.11 6.31
C THR A 197 -20.91 4.19 5.63
N ALA A 198 -20.91 4.17 4.29
CA ALA A 198 -19.68 4.30 3.52
C ALA A 198 -18.94 5.62 3.79
N ASP A 199 -19.69 6.71 3.97
CA ASP A 199 -19.14 8.04 4.23
C ASP A 199 -18.54 8.14 5.64
N VAL A 200 -19.22 7.62 6.66
CA VAL A 200 -18.68 7.55 8.03
C VAL A 200 -17.37 6.79 8.07
N LEU A 201 -17.32 5.65 7.39
CA LEU A 201 -16.10 4.85 7.30
C LEU A 201 -14.98 5.57 6.56
N LYS A 202 -15.30 6.32 5.51
CA LYS A 202 -14.35 7.13 4.76
C LYS A 202 -13.79 8.26 5.64
N GLU A 203 -14.65 9.04 6.29
CA GLU A 203 -14.25 10.10 7.22
C GLU A 203 -13.35 9.57 8.34
N ALA A 204 -13.74 8.46 8.98
CA ALA A 204 -12.93 7.84 10.04
C ALA A 204 -11.56 7.37 9.51
N THR A 205 -11.52 6.85 8.28
CA THR A 205 -10.26 6.44 7.63
C THR A 205 -9.37 7.65 7.34
N GLU A 206 -9.93 8.77 6.90
CA GLU A 206 -9.18 10.01 6.66
C GLU A 206 -8.57 10.55 7.96
N VAL A 207 -9.28 10.46 9.10
CA VAL A 207 -8.73 10.84 10.41
C VAL A 207 -7.53 9.97 10.80
N ILE A 208 -7.65 8.64 10.61
CA ILE A 208 -6.56 7.69 10.89
C ILE A 208 -5.34 7.99 9.99
N MET A 209 -5.56 8.16 8.69
CA MET A 209 -4.48 8.42 7.74
C MET A 209 -3.84 9.79 7.94
N ALA A 210 -4.60 10.80 8.34
CA ALA A 210 -4.05 12.10 8.71
C ALA A 210 -3.12 11.99 9.92
N ALA A 211 -3.46 11.16 10.91
CA ALA A 211 -2.58 10.90 12.04
C ALA A 211 -1.28 10.21 11.60
N VAL A 212 -1.36 9.16 10.77
CA VAL A 212 -0.17 8.49 10.20
C VAL A 212 0.70 9.47 9.41
N THR A 213 0.08 10.30 8.58
CA THR A 213 0.78 11.27 7.72
C THR A 213 1.52 12.30 8.57
N ARG A 214 0.91 12.86 9.62
CA ARG A 214 1.57 13.79 10.54
C ARG A 214 2.81 13.20 11.22
N LEU A 215 2.77 11.92 11.61
CA LEU A 215 3.95 11.24 12.18
C LEU A 215 5.04 11.08 11.12
N LEU A 216 4.67 10.86 9.86
CA LEU A 216 5.64 10.75 8.78
C LEU A 216 6.25 12.10 8.40
N GLU A 217 5.51 13.21 8.51
CA GLU A 217 6.07 14.57 8.40
C GLU A 217 7.18 14.79 9.43
N GLU A 218 6.99 14.34 10.67
CA GLU A 218 8.02 14.44 11.72
C GLU A 218 9.26 13.59 11.39
N ILE A 219 9.07 12.35 10.95
CA ILE A 219 10.19 11.47 10.56
C ILE A 219 10.99 12.08 9.42
N ARG A 220 10.32 12.63 8.40
CA ARG A 220 10.96 13.13 7.17
C ARG A 220 11.44 14.59 7.30
N GLY A 221 10.92 15.35 8.26
CA GLY A 221 11.22 16.78 8.42
C GLY A 221 10.63 17.65 7.31
N GLU A 222 9.59 17.18 6.62
CA GLU A 222 8.96 17.87 5.48
C GLU A 222 7.44 17.75 5.54
N LYS A 223 6.75 18.62 4.81
CA LYS A 223 5.28 18.68 4.79
C LYS A 223 4.70 17.78 3.73
N ALA A 224 3.64 17.05 4.10
CA ALA A 224 2.91 16.21 3.17
C ALA A 224 2.11 17.07 2.18
N PRO A 225 1.84 16.56 0.96
CA PRO A 225 0.91 17.20 0.03
C PRO A 225 -0.47 17.40 0.65
N GLU A 226 -1.14 18.52 0.32
CA GLU A 226 -2.48 18.83 0.85
C GLU A 226 -3.51 17.75 0.49
N THR A 227 -3.40 17.19 -0.72
CA THR A 227 -4.28 16.12 -1.20
C THR A 227 -3.50 14.81 -1.29
N PRO A 228 -3.93 13.75 -0.57
CA PRO A 228 -3.31 12.44 -0.69
C PRO A 228 -3.42 11.88 -2.11
N TYR A 229 -2.38 11.19 -2.57
CA TYR A 229 -2.36 10.54 -3.86
C TYR A 229 -3.51 9.52 -4.00
N ASP A 230 -4.26 9.59 -5.11
CA ASP A 230 -5.33 8.63 -5.43
C ASP A 230 -4.95 7.80 -6.67
N PRO A 231 -4.55 6.53 -6.48
CA PRO A 231 -4.22 5.64 -7.60
C PRO A 231 -5.38 5.40 -8.57
N ARG A 232 -6.63 5.61 -8.16
CA ARG A 232 -7.81 5.45 -9.03
C ARG A 232 -7.90 6.61 -10.01
N ARG A 233 -7.69 7.85 -9.54
CA ARG A 233 -7.67 9.05 -10.39
C ARG A 233 -6.57 8.95 -11.44
N GLU A 234 -5.37 8.58 -11.01
CA GLU A 234 -4.22 8.33 -11.90
C GLU A 234 -4.53 7.30 -12.99
N ARG A 235 -5.14 6.16 -12.63
CA ARG A 235 -5.52 5.13 -13.62
C ARG A 235 -6.56 5.64 -14.63
N VAL A 236 -7.54 6.44 -14.17
CA VAL A 236 -8.56 7.02 -15.06
C VAL A 236 -7.90 8.02 -16.01
N GLU A 237 -7.02 8.86 -15.50
CA GLU A 237 -6.34 9.86 -16.31
C GLU A 237 -5.36 9.23 -17.30
N GLN A 238 -4.61 8.19 -16.91
CA GLN A 238 -3.77 7.40 -17.82
C GLN A 238 -4.60 6.81 -18.96
N ARG A 239 -5.76 6.21 -18.66
CA ARG A 239 -6.66 5.67 -19.69
C ARG A 239 -7.16 6.76 -20.65
N ARG A 240 -7.52 7.94 -20.13
CA ARG A 240 -7.91 9.10 -20.93
C ARG A 240 -6.77 9.53 -21.87
N ARG A 241 -5.56 9.70 -21.34
CA ARG A 241 -4.36 10.09 -22.12
C ARG A 241 -4.04 9.08 -23.22
N THR A 242 -4.09 7.77 -22.92
CA THR A 242 -3.87 6.71 -23.92
C THR A 242 -4.94 6.73 -25.01
N ALA A 243 -6.22 6.94 -24.65
CA ALA A 243 -7.30 7.04 -25.63
C ALA A 243 -7.14 8.27 -26.55
N GLU A 244 -6.77 9.42 -25.99
CA GLU A 244 -6.50 10.64 -26.77
C GLU A 244 -5.30 10.48 -27.71
N GLN A 245 -4.23 9.81 -27.27
CA GLN A 245 -3.08 9.49 -28.11
C GLN A 245 -3.45 8.55 -29.26
N ALA A 246 -4.23 7.50 -28.99
CA ALA A 246 -4.70 6.58 -30.00
C ALA A 246 -5.58 7.29 -31.06
N ALA A 247 -6.49 8.18 -30.62
CA ALA A 247 -7.32 8.97 -31.52
C ALA A 247 -6.49 9.92 -32.40
N ARG A 248 -5.48 10.60 -31.84
CA ARG A 248 -4.56 11.46 -32.61
C ARG A 248 -3.75 10.67 -33.64
N GLN A 249 -3.28 9.48 -33.27
CA GLN A 249 -2.54 8.61 -34.19
C GLN A 249 -3.42 8.11 -35.33
N ALA A 250 -4.68 7.74 -35.04
CA ALA A 250 -5.64 7.35 -36.07
C ALA A 250 -5.94 8.50 -37.04
N ALA A 251 -6.22 9.70 -36.55
CA ALA A 251 -6.48 10.88 -37.38
C ALA A 251 -5.25 11.28 -38.24
N ALA A 252 -4.04 11.17 -37.69
CA ALA A 252 -2.80 11.41 -38.43
C ALA A 252 -2.59 10.36 -39.54
N ALA A 253 -2.90 9.09 -39.27
CA ALA A 253 -2.83 8.02 -40.26
C ALA A 253 -3.85 8.22 -41.39
N GLU A 254 -5.09 8.58 -41.07
CA GLU A 254 -6.13 8.91 -42.07
C GLU A 254 -5.71 10.09 -42.95
N THR A 255 -5.16 11.14 -42.35
CA THR A 255 -4.64 12.31 -43.08
C THR A 255 -3.50 11.93 -44.02
N ALA A 256 -2.57 11.08 -43.56
CA ALA A 256 -1.45 10.60 -44.38
C ALA A 256 -1.92 9.72 -45.56
N VAL A 257 -2.93 8.88 -45.35
CA VAL A 257 -3.54 8.07 -46.41
C VAL A 257 -4.22 8.97 -47.44
N ALA A 258 -5.00 9.97 -47.01
CA ALA A 258 -5.67 10.91 -47.90
C ALA A 258 -4.67 11.74 -48.74
N GLN A 259 -3.57 12.20 -48.13
CA GLN A 259 -2.50 12.92 -48.84
C GLN A 259 -1.77 12.04 -49.87
N THR A 260 -1.56 10.76 -49.55
CA THR A 260 -0.92 9.79 -50.46
C THR A 260 -1.82 9.50 -51.66
N GLN A 261 -3.13 9.35 -51.44
CA GLN A 261 -4.11 9.14 -52.52
C GLN A 261 -4.25 10.37 -53.43
N ALA A 262 -4.27 11.57 -52.86
CA ALA A 262 -4.30 12.82 -53.64
C ALA A 262 -3.02 13.01 -54.48
N ALA A 263 -1.85 12.65 -53.95
CA ALA A 263 -0.58 12.71 -54.68
C ALA A 263 -0.49 11.65 -55.81
N GLY A 264 -1.16 10.50 -55.64
CA GLY A 264 -1.28 9.46 -56.68
C GLY A 264 -2.18 9.89 -57.84
N ALA A 265 -3.32 10.51 -57.55
CA ALA A 265 -4.26 10.98 -58.57
C ALA A 265 -3.69 12.12 -59.44
N GLY A 266 -2.81 12.97 -58.89
CA GLY A 266 -2.15 14.05 -59.64
C GLY A 266 -1.08 13.58 -60.64
N ARG A 267 -0.57 12.36 -60.53
CA ARG A 267 0.43 11.80 -61.48
C ARG A 267 -0.18 11.16 -62.71
N ASP A 268 -1.45 10.77 -62.65
CA ASP A 268 -2.13 10.07 -63.76
C ASP A 268 -2.69 11.04 -64.82
N VAL A 269 -2.99 12.28 -64.43
CA VAL A 269 -3.50 13.34 -65.34
C VAL A 269 -2.40 13.92 -66.24
N SER A 270 -1.12 13.76 -65.90
CA SER A 270 -0.01 14.32 -66.68
C SER A 270 0.56 13.36 -67.75
N ARG A 271 -0.03 12.17 -67.92
CA ARG A 271 0.47 11.12 -68.84
C ARG A 271 -0.42 10.86 -70.06
N THR A 272 -1.49 11.64 -70.25
CA THR A 272 -2.47 11.47 -71.35
C THR A 272 -2.42 12.56 -72.42
N GLY A 273 -1.34 13.34 -72.50
CA GLY A 273 -1.22 14.42 -73.50
C GLY A 273 0.17 14.52 -74.10
N THR A 274 0.56 13.57 -74.97
CA THR A 274 1.57 13.74 -76.04
C THR A 274 1.68 12.44 -76.86
N GLU A 275 0.71 12.17 -77.72
CA GLU A 275 0.89 11.25 -78.87
C GLU A 275 0.12 11.82 -80.07
N GLU A 276 0.60 12.95 -80.59
CA GLU A 276 0.25 13.42 -81.94
C GLU A 276 1.46 14.19 -82.48
N GLU A 277 2.28 13.54 -83.29
CA GLU A 277 2.82 14.04 -84.57
C GLU A 277 4.10 13.34 -85.01
N SER A 278 4.07 12.93 -86.29
CA SER A 278 5.20 12.75 -87.22
C SER A 278 6.11 11.52 -86.98
N GLY A 279 6.48 10.73 -87.98
CA GLY A 279 6.35 10.90 -89.43
C GLY A 279 7.68 10.56 -90.09
N LYS A 280 7.66 9.48 -90.90
CA LYS A 280 8.68 9.01 -91.86
C LYS A 280 9.91 8.29 -91.34
#